data_AF-A0A7S3X936-F1
#
_entry.id   AF-A0A7S3X936-F1
#
_cell.length_a   1.000
_cell.length_b   1.000
_cell.length_c   1.000
_cell.angle_alpha   90.00
_cell.angle_beta   90.00
_cell.angle_gamma   90.00
#
_symmetry.space_group_name_H-M   'P 1'
#
loop_
_entity.id
_entity.type
_entity.pdbx_description
1 polymer ?
#
loop_
_entity_poly.entity_id
_entity_poly.type
_entity_poly.pdbx_seq_one_letter_code
_entity_poly.pdbx_strand_id
1 'polypeptide(L)'
;AASGLRLLREGQGRRAALSVSRATVGLRAKKGIFQVYDAEISAGRCRCDCCVVEDRRPSEAGGHESPKCTVPPLNSLKCPSTKCTVVNDPVFRGGGVIELERHCFYRCRPAGGLTPDDKAQLNSAG
;
A
#
# COMPACT_ATOMS: atom_id res chain seq x y z
N ALA A 1 30.90 -47.49 -37.41
CA ALA A 1 31.76 -47.07 -38.53
C ALA A 1 30.97 -47.20 -39.83
N ALA A 2 31.06 -46.19 -40.70
CA ALA A 2 30.68 -46.13 -42.12
C ALA A 2 29.22 -46.54 -42.50
N SER A 3 28.35 -45.59 -42.87
CA SER A 3 28.28 -44.92 -44.19
C SER A 3 27.76 -45.83 -45.31
N GLY A 4 26.63 -45.45 -45.93
CA GLY A 4 26.12 -46.14 -47.11
C GLY A 4 24.88 -45.48 -47.72
N LEU A 5 25.07 -44.31 -48.32
CA LEU A 5 24.10 -43.52 -49.08
C LEU A 5 23.89 -44.11 -50.50
N ARG A 6 22.64 -44.13 -51.02
CA ARG A 6 22.26 -43.97 -52.46
C ARG A 6 20.71 -43.97 -52.56
N LEU A 7 20.05 -42.87 -52.94
CA LEU A 7 19.75 -42.40 -54.33
C LEU A 7 18.89 -43.44 -55.08
N LEU A 8 17.71 -43.18 -55.66
CA LEU A 8 17.05 -41.98 -56.18
C LEU A 8 15.60 -42.33 -56.62
N ARG A 9 14.82 -41.27 -56.95
CA ARG A 9 13.72 -41.23 -57.96
C ARG A 9 12.41 -41.95 -57.56
N GLU A 10 11.20 -41.53 -57.93
CA GLU A 10 10.56 -40.60 -58.87
C GLU A 10 9.14 -40.38 -58.26
N GLY A 11 8.32 -39.36 -58.49
CA GLY A 11 8.32 -38.23 -59.38
C GLY A 11 6.98 -37.50 -59.17
N GLN A 12 7.00 -36.21 -59.49
CA GLN A 12 5.89 -35.43 -60.05
C GLN A 12 4.52 -35.41 -59.34
N GLY A 13 4.27 -34.22 -58.77
CA GLY A 13 3.16 -33.41 -59.25
C GLY A 13 1.96 -33.37 -58.33
N ARG A 14 1.87 -32.32 -57.50
CA ARG A 14 0.58 -31.80 -57.03
C ARG A 14 0.72 -30.38 -56.46
N ARG A 15 0.37 -29.43 -57.35
CA ARG A 15 -0.40 -28.20 -57.10
C ARG A 15 -0.03 -27.44 -55.82
N ALA A 16 0.59 -26.28 -56.03
CA ALA A 16 0.73 -25.23 -55.03
C ALA A 16 -0.66 -24.86 -54.46
N ALA A 17 -0.95 -25.34 -53.25
CA ALA A 17 -1.94 -24.70 -52.39
C ALA A 17 -1.19 -23.60 -51.64
N LEU A 18 -1.38 -22.34 -52.05
CA LEU A 18 -1.07 -21.22 -51.17
C LEU A 18 -1.99 -21.37 -49.95
N SER A 19 -1.46 -21.94 -48.87
CA SER A 19 -2.09 -21.86 -47.57
C SER A 19 -1.97 -20.40 -47.12
N VAL A 20 -3.04 -19.63 -47.29
CA VAL A 20 -3.22 -18.37 -46.58
C VAL A 20 -3.36 -18.75 -45.11
N SER A 21 -2.23 -18.79 -44.41
CA SER A 21 -2.22 -18.80 -42.96
C SER A 21 -2.97 -17.53 -42.54
N ARG A 22 -4.22 -17.69 -42.08
CA ARG A 22 -4.90 -16.70 -41.27
C ARG A 22 -4.02 -16.50 -40.05
N ALA A 23 -3.07 -15.57 -40.17
CA ALA A 23 -2.48 -14.95 -39.03
C ALA A 23 -3.67 -14.34 -38.27
N THR A 24 -4.12 -15.04 -37.24
CA THR A 24 -4.81 -14.37 -36.15
C THR A 24 -3.80 -13.37 -35.63
N VAL A 25 -3.83 -12.17 -36.21
CA VAL A 25 -3.23 -10.99 -35.62
C VAL A 25 -3.98 -10.87 -34.31
N GLY A 26 -3.43 -11.51 -33.27
CA GLY A 26 -3.85 -11.29 -31.91
C GLY A 26 -3.76 -9.79 -31.75
N LEU A 27 -4.91 -9.13 -31.68
CA LEU A 27 -4.97 -7.74 -31.31
C LEU A 27 -4.28 -7.70 -29.95
N ARG A 28 -3.00 -7.32 -29.94
CA ARG A 28 -2.32 -6.86 -28.74
C ARG A 28 -3.19 -5.71 -28.28
N ALA A 29 -4.05 -5.99 -27.30
CA ALA A 29 -4.85 -5.00 -26.64
C ALA A 29 -3.87 -3.92 -26.19
N LYS A 30 -3.84 -2.81 -26.94
CA LYS A 30 -3.05 -1.65 -26.57
C LYS A 30 -3.63 -1.23 -25.22
N LYS A 31 -2.85 -1.39 -24.15
CA LYS A 31 -3.15 -0.77 -22.86
C LYS A 31 -3.40 0.71 -23.16
N GLY A 32 -4.67 1.09 -23.14
CA GLY A 32 -5.11 2.44 -23.44
C GLY A 32 -4.57 3.40 -22.40
N ILE A 33 -4.40 4.65 -22.82
CA ILE A 33 -3.87 5.81 -22.09
C ILE A 33 -4.73 6.23 -20.87
N PHE A 34 -5.77 5.45 -20.56
CA PHE A 34 -6.84 5.80 -19.63
C PHE A 34 -6.79 5.05 -18.29
N GLN A 35 -5.73 4.29 -18.00
CA GLN A 35 -5.60 3.53 -16.73
C GLN A 35 -5.42 4.42 -15.48
N VAL A 36 -5.43 5.74 -15.62
CA VAL A 36 -5.10 6.69 -14.55
C VAL A 36 -6.31 7.04 -13.65
N TYR A 37 -7.54 6.81 -14.13
CA TYR A 37 -8.74 7.28 -13.39
C TYR A 37 -9.36 6.24 -12.44
N ASP A 38 -8.93 4.97 -12.48
CA ASP A 38 -9.50 3.87 -11.66
C ASP A 38 -8.65 3.53 -10.41
N ALA A 39 -7.93 4.51 -9.84
CA ALA A 39 -7.20 4.28 -8.59
C ALA A 39 -8.18 4.26 -7.39
N GLU A 40 -8.71 3.08 -7.05
CA GLU A 40 -9.55 2.90 -5.88
C GLU A 40 -8.72 2.96 -4.59
N ILE A 41 -9.06 3.93 -3.73
CA ILE A 41 -8.42 4.07 -2.42
C ILE A 41 -9.07 3.06 -1.46
N SER A 42 -8.44 1.89 -1.31
CA SER A 42 -8.95 0.80 -0.47
C SER A 42 -8.80 1.03 1.04
N ALA A 43 -7.97 2.00 1.46
CA ALA A 43 -7.75 2.31 2.87
C ALA A 43 -8.74 3.36 3.40
N GLY A 44 -9.29 3.11 4.58
CA GLY A 44 -10.18 4.05 5.28
C GLY A 44 -9.52 5.39 5.59
N ARG A 45 -10.33 6.44 5.77
CA ARG A 45 -9.85 7.78 6.14
C ARG A 45 -9.12 7.76 7.48
N CYS A 46 -8.01 8.49 7.58
CA CYS A 46 -7.29 8.67 8.85
C CYS A 46 -8.15 9.39 9.91
N ARG A 47 -8.10 8.91 11.15
CA ARG A 47 -8.79 9.50 12.32
C ARG A 47 -7.88 9.47 13.54
N CYS A 48 -8.00 10.49 14.41
CA CYS A 48 -7.25 10.56 15.66
C CYS A 48 -7.81 9.67 16.78
N ASP A 49 -9.03 9.13 16.62
CA ASP A 49 -9.65 8.20 17.59
C ASP A 49 -8.83 6.92 17.81
N CYS A 50 -7.95 6.65 16.84
CA CYS A 50 -7.05 5.52 16.79
C CYS A 50 -5.68 5.78 17.40
N CYS A 51 -5.40 6.99 17.85
CA CYS A 51 -4.12 7.36 18.42
C CYS A 51 -4.22 7.39 19.95
N VAL A 52 -3.18 6.91 20.62
CA VAL A 52 -3.03 7.00 22.07
C VAL A 52 -2.01 8.07 22.41
N VAL A 53 -2.16 8.67 23.59
CA VAL A 53 -1.18 9.62 24.13
C VAL A 53 -0.14 8.80 24.90
N GLU A 54 1.14 9.00 24.60
CA GLU A 54 2.26 8.42 25.31
C GLU A 54 3.30 9.49 25.59
N ASP A 55 4.14 9.28 26.61
CA ASP A 55 5.23 10.20 26.90
C ASP A 55 6.33 10.14 25.85
N ARG A 56 6.89 11.31 25.52
CA ARG A 56 8.16 11.34 24.81
C ARG A 56 9.25 10.80 25.71
N ARG A 57 10.16 10.04 25.11
CA ARG A 57 11.37 9.64 25.83
C ARG A 57 12.11 10.90 26.29
N PRO A 58 12.67 10.94 27.51
CA PRO A 58 13.35 12.13 28.02
C PRO A 58 14.46 12.65 27.08
N SER A 59 15.12 11.74 26.37
CA SER A 59 16.14 12.05 25.35
C SER A 59 15.59 12.72 24.08
N GLU A 60 14.30 12.53 23.75
CA GLU A 60 13.64 13.10 22.57
C GLU A 60 13.14 14.53 22.80
N ALA A 61 12.94 14.93 24.05
CA ALA A 61 12.30 16.19 24.43
C ALA A 61 13.21 17.13 25.24
N GLY A 62 14.53 16.94 25.12
CA GLY A 62 15.51 17.81 25.78
C GLY A 62 15.42 17.80 27.30
N GLY A 63 15.02 16.68 27.90
CA GLY A 63 14.84 16.54 29.35
C GLY A 63 13.45 16.89 29.88
N HIS A 64 12.49 17.25 29.02
CA HIS A 64 11.11 17.52 29.43
C HIS A 64 10.15 16.39 29.04
N GLU A 65 9.35 15.93 29.99
CA GLU A 65 8.24 15.00 29.71
C GLU A 65 7.15 15.77 28.94
N SER A 66 7.12 15.58 27.62
CA SER A 66 6.07 16.15 26.78
C SER A 66 5.32 15.02 26.08
N PRO A 67 3.98 14.95 26.20
CA PRO A 67 3.22 13.86 25.61
C PRO A 67 3.20 13.97 24.08
N LYS A 68 3.24 12.82 23.39
CA LYS A 68 3.04 12.66 21.96
C LYS A 68 1.85 11.74 21.67
N CYS A 69 1.28 11.86 20.49
CA CYS A 69 0.30 10.90 19.99
C CYS A 69 1.01 9.82 19.16
N THR A 70 0.69 8.56 19.41
CA THR A 70 1.23 7.39 18.71
C THR A 70 0.14 6.38 18.42
N VAL A 71 0.44 5.40 17.58
CA VAL A 71 -0.43 4.24 17.39
C VAL A 71 -0.37 3.34 18.62
N PRO A 72 -1.50 2.79 19.07
CA PRO A 72 -1.51 1.82 20.16
C PRO A 72 -0.69 0.58 19.78
N PRO A 73 -0.08 -0.11 20.77
CA PRO A 73 0.61 -1.36 20.53
C PRO A 73 -0.31 -2.41 19.90
N LEU A 74 0.29 -3.34 19.15
CA LEU A 74 -0.40 -4.38 18.38
C LEU A 74 -1.49 -5.06 19.24
N ASN A 75 -2.66 -5.30 18.62
CA ASN A 75 -3.85 -5.99 19.17
C ASN A 75 -4.94 -5.12 19.81
N SER A 76 -4.87 -3.80 19.70
CA SER A 76 -6.02 -2.96 20.05
C SER A 76 -7.11 -3.02 18.95
N LEU A 77 -8.25 -3.62 19.27
CA LEU A 77 -9.40 -3.78 18.33
C LEU A 77 -9.97 -2.45 17.78
N LYS A 78 -9.46 -1.30 18.24
CA LYS A 78 -9.94 0.02 17.81
C LYS A 78 -9.46 0.41 16.41
N CYS A 79 -8.35 -0.16 15.93
CA CYS A 79 -7.70 0.31 14.72
C CYS A 79 -7.49 -0.80 13.69
N PRO A 80 -8.34 -0.88 12.66
CA PRO A 80 -8.34 -2.01 11.73
C PRO A 80 -7.19 -1.99 10.72
N SER A 81 -6.47 -0.87 10.56
CA SER A 81 -5.42 -0.73 9.55
C SER A 81 -4.23 0.10 10.03
N THR A 82 -3.02 -0.33 9.66
CA THR A 82 -1.76 0.42 9.87
C THR A 82 -1.57 1.56 8.87
N LYS A 83 -2.42 1.61 7.84
CA LYS A 83 -2.44 2.64 6.81
C LYS A 83 -3.83 3.25 6.72
N CYS A 84 -3.86 4.52 6.38
CA CYS A 84 -5.10 5.27 6.24
C CYS A 84 -4.93 6.36 5.20
N THR A 85 -6.03 6.97 4.78
CA THR A 85 -6.02 7.96 3.70
C THR A 85 -6.29 9.36 4.19
N VAL A 86 -5.48 10.29 3.67
CA VAL A 86 -5.61 11.73 3.87
C VAL A 86 -6.02 12.39 2.57
N VAL A 87 -7.00 13.28 2.66
CA VAL A 87 -7.52 14.04 1.52
C VAL A 87 -7.49 15.51 1.91
N ASN A 88 -6.82 16.34 1.11
CA ASN A 88 -6.70 17.78 1.33
C ASN A 88 -6.21 18.16 2.74
N ASP A 89 -5.17 17.47 3.23
CA ASP A 89 -4.59 17.79 4.54
C ASP A 89 -3.42 18.79 4.40
N PRO A 90 -3.36 19.85 5.24
CA PRO A 90 -2.31 20.89 5.14
C PRO A 90 -0.91 20.38 5.52
N VAL A 91 -0.84 19.30 6.32
CA VAL A 91 0.41 18.67 6.77
C VAL A 91 0.92 17.68 5.72
N PHE A 92 0.01 16.90 5.13
CA PHE A 92 0.33 15.89 4.12
C PHE A 92 -0.01 16.38 2.71
N ARG A 93 0.81 17.30 2.17
CA ARG A 93 0.66 17.82 0.81
C ARG A 93 0.88 16.70 -0.21
N GLY A 94 -0.12 16.43 -1.04
CA GLY A 94 -0.12 15.36 -2.05
C GLY A 94 -1.27 14.37 -1.89
N GLY A 95 -1.89 14.30 -0.71
CA GLY A 95 -2.98 13.36 -0.43
C GLY A 95 -2.58 11.89 -0.63
N GLY A 96 -3.49 10.97 -0.31
CA GLY A 96 -3.30 9.54 -0.56
C GLY A 96 -3.12 8.71 0.70
N VAL A 97 -2.56 7.50 0.52
CA VAL A 97 -2.39 6.52 1.60
C VAL A 97 -1.11 6.83 2.38
N ILE A 98 -1.24 7.08 3.67
CA ILE A 98 -0.12 7.28 4.61
C ILE A 98 -0.15 6.24 5.72
N GLU A 99 0.98 6.11 6.40
CA GLU A 99 1.09 5.31 7.62
C GLU A 99 0.35 5.98 8.78
N LEU A 100 -0.41 5.18 9.54
CA LEU A 100 -1.21 5.66 10.67
C LEU A 100 -0.32 6.26 11.76
N GLU A 101 0.87 5.67 12.00
CA GLU A 101 1.85 6.21 12.96
C GLU A 101 2.27 7.64 12.60
N ARG A 102 2.53 7.89 11.31
CA ARG A 102 2.83 9.22 10.80
C ARG A 102 1.66 10.19 10.98
N HIS A 103 0.44 9.74 10.74
CA HIS A 103 -0.76 10.55 10.98
C HIS A 103 -0.91 10.94 12.46
N CYS A 104 -0.79 9.96 13.37
CA CYS A 104 -0.87 10.19 14.80
C CYS A 104 0.18 11.19 15.29
N PHE A 105 1.42 11.06 14.82
CA PHE A 105 2.50 11.93 15.26
C PHE A 105 2.37 13.39 14.79
N TYR A 106 2.02 13.62 13.51
CA TYR A 106 2.04 14.96 12.94
C TYR A 106 0.70 15.71 13.00
N ARG A 107 -0.43 14.99 12.98
CA ARG A 107 -1.75 15.62 12.86
C ARG A 107 -2.53 15.64 14.16
N CYS A 108 -2.42 14.59 14.96
CA CYS A 108 -3.18 14.46 16.20
C CYS A 108 -2.48 15.21 17.33
N ARG A 109 -3.28 15.84 18.19
CA ARG A 109 -2.81 16.50 19.40
C ARG A 109 -3.32 15.73 20.61
N PRO A 110 -2.54 15.62 21.68
CA PRO A 110 -3.02 15.01 22.91
C PRO A 110 -4.18 15.86 23.46
N ALA A 111 -5.27 15.21 23.86
CA ALA A 111 -6.49 15.87 24.36
C ALA A 111 -6.30 16.50 25.77
N GLY A 112 -5.06 16.61 26.24
CA GLY A 112 -4.65 17.10 27.56
C GLY A 112 -3.21 16.66 27.85
N GLY A 113 -2.62 17.18 28.93
CA GLY A 113 -1.27 16.79 29.36
C GLY A 113 -1.18 15.41 30.03
N LEU A 114 -2.32 14.74 30.23
CA LEU A 114 -2.41 13.47 30.96
C LEU A 114 -2.39 12.28 30.01
N THR A 115 -1.47 11.35 30.24
CA THR A 115 -1.39 10.05 29.58
C THR A 115 -2.53 9.12 30.04
N PRO A 116 -2.79 8.00 29.33
CA PRO A 116 -3.70 6.97 29.79
C PRO A 116 -3.33 6.42 31.18
N ASP A 117 -2.04 6.29 31.48
CA ASP A 117 -1.54 5.85 32.78
C ASP A 117 -1.85 6.86 33.89
N ASP A 118 -1.65 8.17 33.64
CA ASP A 118 -2.03 9.22 34.60
C ASP A 118 -3.52 9.19 34.92
N LYS A 119 -4.34 8.97 33.90
CA LYS A 119 -5.80 8.87 34.06
C LYS A 119 -6.20 7.64 34.86
N ALA A 120 -5.51 6.51 34.65
CA ALA A 120 -5.74 5.30 35.41
C ALA A 120 -5.37 5.51 36.90
N GLN A 121 -4.25 6.18 37.17
CA GLN A 121 -3.83 6.52 38.53
C GLN A 121 -4.82 7.44 39.22
N LEU A 122 -5.25 8.53 38.56
CA LEU A 122 -6.26 9.45 39.11
C LEU A 122 -7.59 8.75 39.44
N ASN A 123 -8.03 7.84 38.57
CA ASN A 123 -9.27 7.09 38.80
C ASN A 123 -9.15 6.05 39.92
N SER A 124 -7.94 5.57 40.22
CA SER A 124 -7.69 4.63 41.34
C SER A 124 -7.51 5.31 42.70
N ALA A 125 -7.35 6.64 42.72
CA ALA A 125 -7.13 7.43 43.92
C ALA A 125 -8.42 8.06 44.50
N GLY A 126 -9.57 7.82 43.89
CA GLY A 126 -10.90 8.22 44.37
C GLY A 126 -11.71 7.03 44.87
#